data_AF-A0A224Z2N2-F1
#
_entry.id   AF-A0A224Z2N2-F1
#
_cell.length_a   1.000
_cell.length_b   1.000
_cell.length_c   1.000
_cell.angle_alpha   90.00
_cell.angle_beta   90.00
_cell.angle_gamma   90.00
#
_symmetry.space_group_name_H-M   'P 1'
#
loop_
_entity.id
_entity.type
_entity.pdbx_description
1 polymer ?
#
loop_
_entity_poly.entity_id
_entity_poly.type
_entity_poly.pdbx_seq_one_letter_code
_entity_poly.pdbx_strand_id
1 'polypeptide(L)'
;MGKRYHCDYCDKTFPDSANNRKKHLQGAFHTRMKRIHYDAFRDAETVFKVESVKKPCRRFQQTGECDYGTTCKFSHLSPAELAELAARAEAEKHAAKQCASAPLPKSVTVTEWANKHFKAQEKLPEPFAYKDMIATQFSFFNNLSISMRAPTLDDLLACRPNHWG
;
A
#
# COMPACT_ATOMS: atom_id res chain seq x y z
N MET A 1 -19.36 -24.64 12.71
CA MET A 1 -18.01 -24.07 12.57
C MET A 1 -18.15 -22.61 12.14
N GLY A 2 -17.97 -21.64 13.05
CA GLY A 2 -18.12 -20.21 12.73
C GLY A 2 -16.97 -19.66 11.90
N LYS A 3 -17.23 -18.64 11.07
CA LYS A 3 -16.18 -17.90 10.35
C LYS A 3 -15.22 -17.27 11.37
N ARG A 4 -13.92 -17.23 11.07
CA ARG A 4 -12.90 -16.55 11.90
C ARG A 4 -12.39 -15.33 11.15
N TYR A 5 -12.20 -14.23 11.87
CA TYR A 5 -11.59 -13.01 11.34
C TYR A 5 -10.09 -13.02 11.65
N HIS A 6 -9.28 -12.63 10.67
CA HIS A 6 -7.85 -12.41 10.80
C HIS A 6 -7.56 -10.92 10.63
N CYS A 7 -6.67 -10.38 11.46
CA CYS A 7 -6.20 -9.00 11.34
C CYS A 7 -4.71 -8.98 10.99
N ASP A 8 -4.39 -8.53 9.78
CA ASP A 8 -3.02 -8.48 9.23
C ASP A 8 -2.09 -7.54 10.01
N TYR A 9 -2.62 -6.52 10.69
CA TYR A 9 -1.81 -5.61 11.50
C TYR A 9 -1.41 -6.24 12.83
N CYS A 10 -2.21 -7.17 13.35
CA CYS A 10 -2.07 -7.70 14.71
C CYS A 10 -1.67 -9.18 14.75
N ASP A 11 -1.65 -9.86 13.60
CA ASP A 11 -1.44 -11.30 13.44
C ASP A 11 -2.31 -12.16 14.37
N LYS A 12 -3.56 -11.74 14.59
CA LYS A 12 -4.50 -12.41 15.50
C LYS A 12 -5.72 -12.93 14.74
N THR A 13 -6.11 -14.16 15.06
CA THR A 13 -7.36 -14.76 14.58
C THR A 13 -8.37 -14.91 15.72
N PHE A 14 -9.62 -14.49 15.51
CA PHE A 14 -10.69 -14.61 16.49
C PHE A 14 -12.05 -14.94 15.84
N PRO A 15 -13.08 -15.37 16.60
CA PRO A 15 -14.40 -15.65 16.05
C PRO A 15 -15.02 -14.43 15.38
N ASP A 16 -15.45 -14.57 14.13
CA ASP A 16 -15.94 -13.47 13.31
C ASP A 16 -17.37 -13.06 13.73
N SER A 17 -17.44 -12.01 14.54
CA SER A 17 -18.66 -11.30 14.90
C SER A 17 -18.44 -9.81 14.66
N ALA A 18 -19.46 -9.13 14.13
CA ALA A 18 -19.38 -7.69 13.83
C ALA A 18 -18.98 -6.86 15.07
N ASN A 19 -19.49 -7.22 16.24
CA ASN A 19 -19.15 -6.54 17.49
C ASN A 19 -17.69 -6.81 17.90
N ASN A 20 -17.23 -8.05 17.79
CA ASN A 20 -15.85 -8.43 18.11
C ASN A 20 -14.84 -7.73 17.19
N ARG A 21 -15.13 -7.69 15.89
CA ARG A 21 -14.31 -7.00 14.89
C ARG A 21 -14.23 -5.51 15.19
N LYS A 22 -15.36 -4.86 15.46
CA LYS A 22 -15.40 -3.43 15.81
C LYS A 22 -14.58 -3.12 17.05
N LYS A 23 -14.74 -3.90 18.13
CA LYS A 23 -13.96 -3.74 19.37
C LYS A 23 -12.46 -3.96 19.14
N HIS A 24 -12.09 -4.94 18.32
CA HIS A 24 -10.69 -5.18 17.95
C HIS A 24 -10.09 -3.99 17.20
N LEU A 25 -10.75 -3.52 16.13
CA LEU A 25 -10.28 -2.43 15.28
C LEU A 25 -10.19 -1.08 16.03
N GLN A 26 -11.12 -0.84 16.95
CA GLN A 26 -11.12 0.35 17.82
C GLN A 26 -10.16 0.23 19.02
N GLY A 27 -9.55 -0.94 19.20
CA GLY A 27 -8.62 -1.19 20.29
C GLY A 27 -7.34 -0.36 20.18
N ALA A 28 -6.79 0.04 21.32
CA ALA A 28 -5.51 0.76 21.38
C ALA A 28 -4.35 -0.06 20.78
N PHE A 29 -4.38 -1.39 20.95
CA PHE A 29 -3.37 -2.28 20.38
C PHE A 29 -3.41 -2.26 18.85
N HIS A 30 -4.58 -2.45 18.24
CA HIS A 30 -4.74 -2.38 16.79
C HIS A 30 -4.33 -1.01 16.26
N THR A 31 -4.76 0.08 16.91
CA THR A 31 -4.40 1.45 16.52
C THR A 31 -2.88 1.66 16.54
N ARG A 32 -2.18 1.13 17.55
CA ARG A 32 -0.72 1.18 17.65
C ARG A 32 -0.05 0.37 16.55
N MET A 33 -0.47 -0.88 16.36
CA MET A 33 0.11 -1.75 15.34
C MET A 33 -0.11 -1.22 13.93
N LYS A 34 -1.32 -0.71 13.65
CA LYS A 34 -1.63 -0.01 12.41
C LYS A 34 -0.68 1.16 12.17
N ARG A 35 -0.41 1.99 13.19
CA ARG A 35 0.54 3.09 13.09
C ARG A 35 1.96 2.60 12.78
N ILE A 36 2.47 1.63 13.53
CA ILE A 36 3.82 1.07 13.32
C ILE A 36 3.95 0.51 11.90
N HIS A 37 2.93 -0.19 11.41
CA HIS A 37 2.91 -0.69 10.04
C HIS A 37 3.09 0.43 9.02
N TYR A 38 2.28 1.49 9.08
CA TYR A 38 2.42 2.61 8.14
C TYR A 38 3.69 3.42 8.34
N ASP A 39 4.17 3.55 9.58
CA ASP A 39 5.42 4.26 9.88
C ASP A 39 6.62 3.56 9.21
N ALA A 40 6.60 2.23 9.06
CA ALA A 40 7.64 1.47 8.38
C ALA A 40 7.72 1.73 6.86
N PHE A 41 6.62 2.19 6.25
CA PHE A 41 6.52 2.47 4.81
C PHE A 41 6.44 3.96 4.50
N ARG A 42 6.77 4.85 5.45
CA ARG A 42 6.82 6.29 5.17
C ARG A 42 8.01 6.65 4.29
N ASP A 43 7.77 7.53 3.33
CA ASP A 43 8.82 8.11 2.48
C ASP A 43 9.85 8.86 3.32
N ALA A 44 11.14 8.74 2.98
CA ALA A 44 12.22 9.38 3.73
C ALA A 44 12.03 10.90 3.85
N GLU A 45 11.49 11.54 2.81
CA GLU A 45 11.15 12.97 2.84
C GLU A 45 10.13 13.30 3.91
N THR A 46 9.07 12.50 4.04
CA THR A 46 8.01 12.75 5.03
C THR A 46 8.53 12.58 6.44
N VAL A 47 9.39 11.56 6.67
CA VAL A 47 10.04 11.34 7.97
C VAL A 47 10.98 12.50 8.29
N PHE A 48 11.82 12.93 7.34
CA PHE A 48 12.74 14.05 7.53
C PHE A 48 12.00 15.33 7.92
N LYS A 49 10.95 15.71 7.19
CA LYS A 49 10.17 16.93 7.48
C LYS A 49 9.55 16.92 8.87
N VAL A 50 9.06 15.75 9.32
CA VAL A 50 8.45 15.62 10.64
C VAL A 50 9.53 15.70 11.73
N GLU A 51 10.64 14.99 11.57
CA GLU A 51 11.70 14.95 12.58
C GLU A 51 12.53 16.24 12.64
N SER A 52 12.68 16.98 11.53
CA SER A 52 13.41 18.25 11.50
C SER A 52 12.66 19.37 12.23
N VAL A 53 11.34 19.29 12.32
CA VAL A 53 10.50 20.27 13.04
C VAL A 53 10.42 19.95 14.53
N LYS A 54 10.61 18.68 14.90
CA LYS A 54 10.56 18.24 16.31
C LYS A 54 11.80 18.70 17.05
N LYS A 55 11.59 19.16 18.29
CA LYS A 55 12.71 19.41 19.22
C LYS A 55 13.36 18.08 19.62
N PRO A 56 14.69 18.06 19.83
CA PRO A 56 15.39 16.86 20.29
C PRO A 56 14.90 16.41 21.67
N CYS A 57 14.76 15.10 21.86
CA CYS A 57 14.35 14.51 23.14
C CYS A 57 15.52 14.52 24.12
N ARG A 58 15.43 15.37 25.15
CA ARG A 58 16.48 15.52 26.17
C ARG A 58 16.80 14.21 26.89
N ARG A 59 15.79 13.41 27.20
CA ARG A 59 15.98 12.13 27.90
C ARG A 59 16.72 11.13 27.02
N PHE A 60 16.24 10.92 25.79
CA PHE A 60 16.91 10.04 24.83
C PHE A 60 18.36 10.45 24.55
N GLN A 61 18.64 11.75 24.41
CA GLN A 61 20.00 12.25 24.18
C GLN A 61 20.94 12.08 25.39
N GLN A 62 20.41 12.08 26.61
CA GLN A 62 21.23 11.96 27.83
C GLN A 62 21.42 10.51 28.27
N THR A 63 20.35 9.69 28.19
CA THR A 63 20.34 8.33 28.72
C THR A 63 20.38 7.25 27.63
N GLY A 64 20.19 7.62 26.35
CA GLY A 64 20.06 6.66 25.24
C GLY A 64 18.73 5.91 25.21
N GLU A 65 17.88 6.12 26.22
CA GLU A 65 16.59 5.44 26.39
C GLU A 65 15.48 6.44 26.69
N CYS A 66 14.29 6.19 26.14
CA CYS A 66 13.11 7.02 26.35
C CYS A 66 11.89 6.13 26.60
N ASP A 67 11.24 6.30 27.75
CA ASP A 67 10.06 5.52 28.15
C ASP A 67 8.88 5.60 27.15
N TYR A 68 8.82 6.68 26.36
CA TYR A 68 7.78 6.88 25.35
C TYR A 68 8.06 6.15 24.03
N GLY A 69 9.27 5.61 23.84
CA GLY A 69 9.69 4.87 22.65
C GLY A 69 9.38 5.61 21.34
N THR A 70 8.80 4.91 20.37
CA THR A 70 8.40 5.46 19.06
C THR A 70 7.21 6.42 19.10
N THR A 71 6.53 6.52 20.24
CA THR A 71 5.39 7.44 20.43
C THR A 71 5.80 8.78 21.06
N CYS A 72 7.10 9.00 21.24
CA CYS A 72 7.63 10.24 21.77
C CYS A 72 7.27 11.45 20.88
N LYS A 73 6.92 12.56 21.52
CA LYS A 73 6.61 13.83 20.82
C LYS A 73 7.87 14.54 20.30
N PHE A 74 9.03 14.17 20.83
CA PHE A 74 10.33 14.76 20.54
C PHE A 74 11.14 13.85 19.62
N SER A 75 12.06 14.45 18.86
CA SER A 75 12.92 13.70 17.94
C SER A 75 13.94 12.88 18.72
N HIS A 76 14.07 11.62 18.35
CA HIS A 76 15.13 10.73 18.85
C HIS A 76 16.35 10.70 17.92
N LEU A 77 16.27 11.37 16.76
CA LEU A 77 17.38 11.39 15.81
C LEU A 77 18.46 12.35 16.28
N SER A 78 19.70 11.89 16.23
CA SER A 78 20.88 12.74 16.33
C SER A 78 21.01 13.64 15.09
N PRO A 79 21.78 14.74 15.18
CA PRO A 79 22.03 15.60 14.02
C PRO A 79 22.64 14.85 12.82
N ALA A 80 23.46 13.85 13.08
CA ALA A 80 24.07 13.02 12.04
C ALA A 80 23.03 12.13 11.34
N GLU A 81 22.17 11.45 12.09
CA GLU A 81 21.10 10.62 11.54
C GLU A 81 20.07 11.46 10.76
N LEU A 82 19.79 12.69 11.21
CA LEU A 82 18.90 13.59 10.51
C LEU A 82 19.51 14.04 9.16
N ALA A 83 20.82 14.24 9.09
CA ALA A 83 21.53 14.55 7.85
C ALA A 83 21.56 13.34 6.89
N GLU A 84 21.76 12.13 7.40
CA GLU A 84 21.66 10.90 6.61
C GLU A 84 20.26 10.71 6.02
N LEU A 85 19.21 10.95 6.83
CA LEU A 85 17.83 10.87 6.38
C LEU A 85 17.52 11.92 5.30
N ALA A 86 18.08 13.13 5.41
CA ALA A 86 17.98 14.16 4.38
C ALA A 86 18.63 13.69 3.07
N ALA A 87 19.86 13.15 3.14
CA ALA A 87 20.56 12.64 1.97
C ALA A 87 19.79 11.49 1.29
N ARG A 88 19.20 10.59 2.09
CA ARG A 88 18.34 9.53 1.57
C ARG A 88 17.09 10.09 0.88
N ALA A 89 16.43 11.08 1.47
CA ALA A 89 15.27 11.72 0.87
C ALA A 89 15.61 12.41 -0.47
N GLU A 90 16.78 13.04 -0.55
CA GLU A 90 17.27 13.63 -1.80
C GLU A 90 17.60 12.57 -2.84
N ALA A 91 18.25 11.47 -2.44
CA ALA A 91 18.56 10.36 -3.32
C ALA A 91 17.29 9.69 -3.87
N GLU A 92 16.27 9.45 -3.03
CA GLU A 92 14.96 8.90 -3.44
C GLU A 92 14.27 9.83 -4.46
N LYS A 93 14.30 11.15 -4.23
CA LYS A 93 13.79 12.14 -5.20
C LYS A 93 14.56 12.13 -6.51
N HIS A 94 15.89 12.05 -6.44
CA HIS A 94 16.73 12.01 -7.63
C HIS A 94 16.47 10.73 -8.44
N ALA A 95 16.36 9.59 -7.77
CA ALA A 95 16.00 8.31 -8.38
C ALA A 95 14.60 8.34 -9.01
N ALA A 96 13.61 8.92 -8.33
CA ALA A 96 12.27 9.09 -8.88
C ALA A 96 12.25 9.99 -10.11
N LYS A 97 12.97 11.13 -10.07
CA LYS A 97 13.14 12.02 -11.22
C LYS A 97 13.87 11.33 -12.37
N GLN A 98 14.92 10.57 -12.10
CA GLN A 98 15.66 9.80 -13.11
C GLN A 98 14.79 8.71 -13.74
N CYS A 99 13.95 8.03 -12.96
CA CYS A 99 12.99 7.05 -13.50
C CYS A 99 11.91 7.73 -14.37
N ALA A 100 11.43 8.90 -13.95
CA ALA A 100 10.45 9.67 -14.72
C ALA A 100 11.03 10.33 -15.98
N SER A 101 12.31 10.74 -15.94
CA SER A 101 13.01 11.36 -17.07
C SER A 101 13.76 10.35 -17.94
N ALA A 102 13.86 9.09 -17.50
CA ALA A 102 14.41 8.00 -18.30
C ALA A 102 13.64 7.97 -19.62
N PRO A 103 14.32 8.20 -20.76
CA PRO A 103 13.66 8.11 -22.05
C PRO A 103 13.06 6.72 -22.15
N LEU A 104 11.72 6.67 -22.27
CA LEU A 104 11.06 5.43 -22.64
C LEU A 104 11.76 4.92 -23.90
N PRO A 105 12.19 3.64 -23.94
CA PRO A 105 12.83 3.09 -25.13
C PRO A 105 11.88 3.34 -26.31
N LYS A 106 12.40 3.94 -27.39
CA LYS A 106 11.61 4.36 -28.56
C LYS A 106 10.77 3.22 -29.17
N SER A 107 11.11 1.98 -28.88
CA SER A 107 10.39 0.78 -29.29
C SER A 107 9.13 0.49 -28.47
N VAL A 108 9.03 0.90 -27.20
CA VAL A 108 7.87 0.56 -26.36
C VAL A 108 6.72 1.51 -26.67
N THR A 109 6.07 1.24 -27.80
CA THR A 109 4.73 1.72 -28.12
C THR A 109 3.70 0.93 -27.31
N VAL A 110 2.58 1.56 -26.97
CA VAL A 110 1.46 0.91 -26.26
C VAL A 110 1.01 -0.37 -26.99
N THR A 111 1.09 -0.36 -28.31
CA THR A 111 0.80 -1.50 -29.19
C THR A 111 1.79 -2.66 -29.01
N GLU A 112 3.10 -2.40 -28.98
CA GLU A 112 4.11 -3.44 -28.72
C GLU A 112 3.98 -4.04 -27.31
N TRP A 113 3.73 -3.20 -26.30
CA TRP A 113 3.47 -3.66 -24.93
C TRP A 113 2.23 -4.55 -24.85
N ALA A 114 1.11 -4.11 -25.45
CA ALA A 114 -0.13 -4.88 -25.49
C ALA A 114 0.07 -6.23 -26.20
N ASN A 115 0.72 -6.23 -27.37
CA ASN A 115 1.02 -7.45 -28.13
C ASN A 115 1.92 -8.43 -27.35
N LYS A 116 2.89 -7.93 -26.58
CA LYS A 116 3.74 -8.77 -25.73
C LYS A 116 2.94 -9.42 -24.60
N HIS A 117 2.05 -8.67 -23.96
CA HIS A 117 1.18 -9.20 -22.90
C HIS A 117 0.17 -10.23 -23.43
N PHE A 118 -0.46 -9.98 -24.59
CA PHE A 118 -1.33 -10.95 -25.25
C PHE A 118 -0.59 -12.23 -25.65
N LYS A 119 0.63 -12.14 -26.20
CA LYS A 119 1.45 -13.32 -26.50
C LYS A 119 1.91 -14.08 -25.26
N ALA A 120 2.13 -13.39 -24.14
CA ALA A 120 2.49 -14.03 -22.88
C ALA A 120 1.30 -14.78 -22.28
N GLN A 121 0.10 -14.19 -22.34
CA GLN A 121 -1.15 -14.88 -22.04
C GLN A 121 -1.36 -16.12 -22.88
N GLU A 122 -1.00 -16.07 -24.16
CA GLU A 122 -1.19 -17.21 -25.04
C GLU A 122 -0.45 -18.46 -24.62
N LYS A 123 0.63 -18.27 -23.87
CA LYS A 123 1.51 -19.33 -23.37
C LYS A 123 1.13 -19.83 -21.97
N LEU A 124 0.19 -19.19 -21.28
CA LEU A 124 -0.23 -19.64 -19.95
C LEU A 124 -1.15 -20.87 -20.06
N PRO A 125 -0.97 -21.87 -19.19
CA PRO A 125 -1.86 -23.02 -19.13
C PRO A 125 -3.24 -22.61 -18.58
N GLU A 126 -4.30 -23.21 -19.13
CA GLU A 126 -5.67 -23.05 -18.62
C GLU A 126 -5.75 -23.48 -17.14
N PRO A 127 -6.42 -22.73 -16.25
CA PRO A 127 -7.41 -21.66 -16.48
C PRO A 127 -6.87 -20.22 -16.35
N PHE A 128 -5.55 -20.02 -16.36
CA PHE A 128 -4.93 -18.71 -16.08
C PHE A 128 -4.86 -17.79 -17.31
N ALA A 129 -5.17 -18.32 -18.50
CA ALA A 129 -5.27 -17.54 -19.72
C ALA A 129 -6.63 -16.82 -19.75
N TYR A 130 -6.66 -15.53 -19.40
CA TYR A 130 -7.88 -14.70 -19.47
C TYR A 130 -8.37 -14.39 -20.90
N LYS A 131 -7.98 -15.17 -21.93
CA LYS A 131 -8.36 -14.98 -23.34
C LYS A 131 -9.88 -14.89 -23.50
N ASP A 132 -10.60 -15.73 -22.76
CA ASP A 132 -12.05 -15.83 -22.85
C ASP A 132 -12.76 -14.80 -21.93
N MET A 133 -12.07 -14.20 -20.95
CA MET A 133 -12.69 -13.19 -20.07
C MET A 133 -12.95 -11.85 -20.78
N ILE A 134 -12.25 -11.56 -21.88
CA ILE A 134 -12.41 -10.30 -22.63
C ILE A 134 -13.33 -10.51 -23.85
N ALA A 135 -13.27 -11.66 -24.51
CA ALA A 135 -13.94 -11.89 -25.79
C ALA A 135 -15.33 -12.54 -25.68
N THR A 136 -15.67 -13.15 -24.54
CA THR A 136 -16.95 -13.84 -24.41
C THR A 136 -17.81 -13.10 -23.41
N GLN A 137 -18.96 -12.58 -23.87
CA GLN A 137 -20.10 -12.35 -22.99
C GLN A 137 -20.39 -13.66 -22.26
N PHE A 138 -19.76 -13.88 -21.10
CA PHE A 138 -19.96 -15.07 -20.32
C PHE A 138 -21.37 -14.99 -19.71
N SER A 139 -22.33 -15.57 -20.42
CA SER A 139 -23.70 -15.80 -19.96
C SER A 139 -23.77 -16.58 -18.63
N PHE A 140 -22.64 -17.13 -18.15
CA PHE A 140 -22.51 -17.77 -16.83
C PHE A 140 -22.51 -16.80 -15.64
N PHE A 141 -22.15 -15.52 -15.81
CA PHE A 141 -22.12 -14.57 -14.68
C PHE A 141 -23.46 -13.91 -14.37
N ASN A 142 -24.51 -14.19 -15.15
CA ASN A 142 -25.84 -13.63 -14.90
C ASN A 142 -26.51 -14.22 -13.64
N ASN A 143 -26.11 -15.41 -13.22
CA ASN A 143 -26.64 -16.08 -12.02
C ASN A 143 -25.78 -15.87 -10.76
N LEU A 144 -24.65 -15.15 -10.85
CA LEU A 144 -23.84 -14.79 -9.67
C LEU A 144 -24.38 -13.52 -9.00
N SER A 145 -24.25 -13.44 -7.67
CA SER A 145 -24.54 -12.23 -6.91
C SER A 145 -23.77 -11.04 -7.47
N ILE A 146 -24.36 -9.84 -7.47
CA ILE A 146 -23.77 -8.60 -8.01
C ILE A 146 -22.31 -8.35 -7.59
N SER A 147 -21.92 -8.70 -6.36
CA SER A 147 -20.53 -8.54 -5.88
C SER A 147 -19.51 -9.51 -6.48
N MET A 148 -19.96 -10.55 -7.20
CA MET A 148 -19.15 -11.61 -7.79
C MET A 148 -19.28 -11.63 -9.33
N ARG A 149 -20.06 -10.71 -9.91
CA ARG A 149 -20.17 -10.54 -11.36
C ARG A 149 -18.95 -9.74 -11.83
N ALA A 150 -18.33 -10.19 -12.93
CA ALA A 150 -17.27 -9.41 -13.56
C ALA A 150 -17.83 -8.05 -14.01
N PRO A 151 -17.12 -6.93 -13.78
CA PRO A 151 -17.57 -5.61 -14.21
C PRO A 151 -17.69 -5.58 -15.73
N THR A 152 -18.79 -5.05 -16.24
CA THR A 152 -18.99 -4.85 -17.67
C THR A 152 -18.15 -3.67 -18.17
N LEU A 153 -17.95 -3.58 -19.49
CA LEU A 153 -17.27 -2.43 -20.10
C LEU A 153 -17.96 -1.10 -19.73
N ASP A 154 -19.29 -1.11 -19.65
CA ASP A 154 -20.07 0.05 -19.24
C ASP A 154 -19.88 0.38 -17.75
N ASP A 155 -19.74 -0.61 -16.87
CA ASP A 155 -19.42 -0.39 -15.45
C ASP A 155 -18.06 0.27 -15.27
N LEU A 156 -17.05 -0.19 -16.04
CA LEU A 156 -15.71 0.37 -16.02
C LEU A 156 -15.67 1.81 -16.56
N LEU A 157 -16.46 2.11 -17.59
CA LEU A 157 -16.58 3.46 -18.15
C LEU A 157 -17.44 4.39 -17.26
N ALA A 158 -18.38 3.84 -16.50
CA ALA A 158 -19.18 4.56 -15.52
C ALA A 158 -18.39 4.89 -14.24
N CYS A 159 -17.32 4.16 -13.93
CA CYS A 159 -16.40 4.48 -12.85
C CYS A 159 -15.67 5.81 -13.11
N ARG A 160 -16.30 6.93 -12.73
CA ARG A 160 -15.65 8.25 -12.71
C ARG A 160 -14.57 8.26 -11.61
N PRO A 161 -13.28 8.50 -11.93
CA PRO A 161 -12.17 8.37 -10.98
C PRO A 161 -12.24 9.25 -9.72
N ASN A 162 -13.06 10.32 -9.72
CA ASN A 162 -12.93 11.41 -8.75
C ASN A 162 -14.13 11.59 -7.79
N HIS A 163 -14.92 10.55 -7.50
CA HIS A 163 -16.04 10.65 -6.57
C HIS A 163 -15.88 9.82 -5.28
N TRP A 164 -14.66 9.38 -4.97
CA TRP A 164 -14.32 8.99 -3.61
C TRP A 164 -14.22 10.28 -2.81
N GLY A 165 -15.27 10.56 -2.03
CA GLY A 165 -15.48 11.83 -1.32
C GLY A 165 -14.41 12.24 -0.33
#